data_AF-A1TV91-F1
#
_entry.id   AF-A1TV91-F1
#
_cell.length_a   1.000
_cell.length_b   1.000
_cell.length_c   1.000
_cell.angle_alpha   90.00
_cell.angle_beta   90.00
_cell.angle_gamma   90.00
#
_symmetry.space_group_name_H-M   'P 1'
#
loop_
_entity.id
_entity.type
_entity.pdbx_description
1 polymer ?
#
loop_
_entity_poly.entity_id
_entity_poly.type
_entity_poly.pdbx_seq_one_letter_code
_entity_poly.pdbx_strand_id
1 'polypeptide(L)'
;MNLRTSSWMLGGAALLLLAAGLGFLQSGTAEESSGAREAAEAAPASRPLSADLLREYNRAGRLDGFVRQALSHPEAGGVFYAVQALRRCHGIAGAEAATAGAASGEARAAAETLRQRCAGLSAEDTGDRRIARLAADGLRRKDPLLALALRAGKSAYQAPERRQSLLFDLLAAGDPLLVQDVATRLAVRADAGTGTRGYRFEGVFHPQSQDDGMELAFYLLPCGLGLDCTQAADWDLLARCANGFECAASRQDYVQAVLRDRPGAYERTMALYRRMLDAIRTGRIDAFA
;
A
#
# COMPACT_ATOMS: atom_id res chain seq x y z
N MET A 1 23.18 -7.13 2.50
CA MET A 1 22.96 -5.68 2.32
C MET A 1 21.72 -5.31 3.10
N ASN A 2 21.87 -4.59 4.21
CA ASN A 2 20.74 -4.17 5.02
C ASN A 2 19.91 -3.15 4.22
N LEU A 3 18.72 -3.55 3.79
CA LEU A 3 17.65 -2.63 3.37
C LEU A 3 17.21 -1.84 4.61
N ARG A 4 18.06 -0.91 5.07
CA ARG A 4 17.67 0.13 6.02
C ARG A 4 16.69 1.02 5.29
N THR A 5 15.42 0.66 5.43
CA THR A 5 14.29 1.54 5.22
C THR A 5 14.61 2.90 5.84
N SER A 6 14.72 3.92 4.98
CA SER A 6 14.69 5.31 5.39
C SER A 6 13.32 5.55 6.02
N SER A 7 13.24 5.29 7.32
CA SER A 7 12.09 5.60 8.15
C SER A 7 12.06 7.12 8.28
N TRP A 8 11.35 7.77 7.36
CA TRP A 8 10.92 9.15 7.56
C TRP A 8 9.96 9.12 8.75
N MET A 9 10.50 9.44 9.93
CA MET A 9 9.74 9.57 11.17
C MET A 9 8.81 10.77 11.04
N LEU A 10 7.53 10.52 10.78
CA LEU A 10 6.46 11.48 11.05
C LEU A 10 6.01 11.25 12.49
N GLY A 11 6.34 12.22 13.36
CA GLY A 11 5.94 12.25 14.76
C GLY A 11 4.42 12.25 14.90
N GLY A 12 3.89 11.23 15.58
CA GLY A 12 2.48 11.09 15.89
C GLY A 12 2.10 11.98 17.08
N ALA A 13 1.32 13.04 16.82
CA ALA A 13 0.54 13.70 17.86
C ALA A 13 -0.74 12.88 18.11
N ALA A 14 -0.82 12.23 19.27
CA ALA A 14 -1.98 11.49 19.72
C ALA A 14 -3.08 12.44 20.20
N LEU A 15 -4.28 12.31 19.64
CA LEU A 15 -5.50 12.95 20.13
C LEU A 15 -6.46 11.86 20.62
N LEU A 16 -6.62 11.79 21.94
CA LEU A 16 -7.55 10.94 22.68
C LEU A 16 -8.97 11.52 22.56
N LEU A 17 -9.93 10.68 22.15
CA LEU A 17 -11.36 10.94 22.35
C LEU A 17 -12.00 9.68 22.93
N LEU A 18 -12.52 9.84 24.14
CA LEU A 18 -13.36 8.89 24.87
C LEU A 18 -14.77 8.91 24.27
N ALA A 19 -15.31 7.73 23.97
CA ALA A 19 -16.76 7.53 23.90
C ALA A 19 -17.09 6.11 24.36
N ALA A 20 -17.74 6.03 25.52
CA ALA A 20 -18.40 4.85 26.03
C ALA A 20 -19.77 4.69 25.36
N GLY A 21 -20.17 3.44 25.09
CA GLY A 21 -21.50 3.10 24.59
C GLY A 21 -21.80 1.62 24.80
N LEU A 22 -22.69 1.36 25.77
CA LEU A 22 -23.20 0.06 26.19
C LEU A 22 -24.42 -0.39 25.34
N GLY A 23 -24.61 -1.71 25.25
CA GLY A 23 -25.88 -2.39 24.92
C GLY A 23 -26.09 -2.69 23.43
N PHE A 24 -26.64 -3.81 22.97
CA PHE A 24 -27.42 -4.88 23.59
C PHE A 24 -27.20 -6.19 22.80
N LEU A 25 -27.24 -7.33 23.50
CA LEU A 25 -27.31 -8.68 22.94
C LEU A 25 -28.74 -8.98 22.49
N GLN A 26 -28.92 -9.46 21.26
CA GLN A 26 -30.11 -10.23 20.85
C GLN A 26 -29.66 -11.50 20.15
N SER A 27 -29.93 -12.62 20.80
CA SER A 27 -29.81 -13.99 20.30
C SER A 27 -31.10 -14.37 19.57
N GLY A 28 -31.04 -14.47 18.25
CA GLY A 28 -32.12 -14.99 17.40
C GLY A 28 -31.76 -16.37 16.87
N THR A 29 -32.65 -17.32 17.08
CA THR A 29 -32.59 -18.75 16.77
C THR A 29 -32.56 -19.05 15.28
N ALA A 30 -31.88 -20.15 14.93
CA ALA A 30 -31.79 -20.73 13.61
C ALA A 30 -33.13 -21.32 13.13
N GLU A 31 -33.45 -21.11 11.86
CA GLU A 31 -34.47 -21.87 11.14
C GLU A 31 -33.88 -22.33 9.81
N GLU A 32 -33.69 -23.65 9.69
CA GLU A 32 -33.29 -24.36 8.48
C GLU A 32 -34.41 -24.29 7.44
N SER A 33 -34.09 -23.81 6.24
CA SER A 33 -34.91 -24.03 5.04
C SER A 33 -34.03 -24.57 3.92
N SER A 34 -34.20 -25.87 3.67
CA SER A 34 -33.64 -26.60 2.54
C SER A 34 -34.28 -26.18 1.21
N GLY A 35 -33.47 -26.08 0.16
CA GLY A 35 -33.90 -26.46 -1.18
C GLY A 35 -34.09 -25.34 -2.21
N ALA A 36 -32.99 -24.85 -2.78
CA ALA A 36 -32.91 -24.51 -4.20
C ALA A 36 -31.43 -24.44 -4.58
N ARG A 37 -30.92 -25.47 -5.29
CA ARG A 37 -29.69 -25.36 -6.08
C ARG A 37 -30.04 -24.54 -7.32
N GLU A 38 -30.17 -23.24 -7.10
CA GLU A 38 -30.14 -22.24 -8.16
C GLU A 38 -28.70 -22.24 -8.68
N ALA A 39 -28.55 -22.48 -9.98
CA ALA A 39 -27.28 -22.41 -10.65
C ALA A 39 -26.66 -21.06 -10.31
N ALA A 40 -25.52 -21.09 -9.60
CA ALA A 40 -24.77 -19.91 -9.22
C ALA A 40 -24.29 -19.22 -10.50
N GLU A 41 -25.15 -18.38 -11.07
CA GLU A 41 -24.78 -17.34 -11.99
C GLU A 41 -23.68 -16.55 -11.29
N ALA A 42 -22.45 -16.70 -11.78
CA ALA A 42 -21.27 -16.12 -11.18
C ALA A 42 -21.53 -14.61 -11.06
N ALA A 43 -21.86 -14.17 -9.85
CA ALA A 43 -22.11 -12.77 -9.56
C ALA A 43 -20.95 -11.98 -10.17
N PRO A 44 -21.21 -10.95 -10.98
CA PRO A 44 -20.16 -10.20 -11.63
C PRO A 44 -19.20 -9.75 -10.54
N ALA A 45 -17.93 -10.19 -10.64
CA ALA A 45 -16.91 -9.90 -9.65
C ALA A 45 -16.96 -8.39 -9.37
N SER A 46 -17.34 -8.04 -8.14
CA SER A 46 -17.56 -6.65 -7.75
C SER A 46 -16.31 -5.86 -8.08
N ARG A 47 -16.43 -4.90 -9.01
CA ARG A 47 -15.32 -4.06 -9.41
C ARG A 47 -14.70 -3.42 -8.15
N PRO A 48 -13.35 -3.40 -8.01
CA PRO A 48 -12.72 -2.75 -6.87
C PRO A 48 -13.20 -1.31 -6.73
N LEU A 49 -13.47 -0.89 -5.49
CA LEU A 49 -14.07 0.40 -5.18
C LEU A 49 -13.36 1.59 -5.84
N SER A 50 -12.03 1.54 -5.89
CA SER A 50 -11.14 2.59 -6.37
C SER A 50 -10.61 2.37 -7.79
N ALA A 51 -11.19 1.42 -8.56
CA ALA A 51 -10.64 1.02 -9.86
C ALA A 51 -10.52 2.17 -10.87
N ASP A 52 -11.44 3.15 -10.85
CA ASP A 52 -11.36 4.36 -11.69
C ASP A 52 -10.23 5.28 -11.25
N LEU A 53 -10.17 5.59 -9.95
CA LEU A 53 -9.13 6.42 -9.35
C LEU A 53 -7.73 5.85 -9.59
N LEU A 54 -7.57 4.53 -9.49
CA LEU A 54 -6.30 3.85 -9.76
C LEU A 54 -5.86 4.03 -11.22
N ARG A 55 -6.78 3.86 -12.18
CA ARG A 55 -6.44 4.06 -13.60
C ARG A 55 -6.05 5.50 -13.89
N GLU A 56 -6.73 6.46 -13.28
CA GLU A 56 -6.39 7.87 -13.41
C GLU A 56 -5.05 8.19 -12.75
N TYR A 57 -4.78 7.65 -11.56
CA TYR A 57 -3.51 7.80 -10.85
C TYR A 57 -2.32 7.28 -11.67
N ASN A 58 -2.45 6.09 -12.28
CA ASN A 58 -1.41 5.51 -13.13
C ASN A 58 -1.14 6.36 -14.37
N ARG A 59 -2.20 6.87 -15.04
CA ARG A 59 -2.09 7.66 -16.27
C ARG A 59 -1.70 9.12 -16.03
N ALA A 60 -1.83 9.62 -14.81
CA ALA A 60 -1.56 11.00 -14.49
C ALA A 60 -0.06 11.33 -14.69
N GLY A 61 0.25 12.06 -15.77
CA GLY A 61 1.56 12.66 -15.95
C GLY A 61 1.84 13.79 -14.95
N ARG A 62 0.79 14.52 -14.54
CA ARG A 62 0.80 15.52 -13.46
C ARG A 62 -0.30 15.20 -12.46
N LEU A 63 0.02 15.30 -11.16
CA LEU A 63 -0.88 14.90 -10.08
C LEU A 63 -1.81 16.02 -9.61
N ASP A 64 -1.63 17.28 -9.99
CA ASP A 64 -2.49 18.39 -9.54
C ASP A 64 -3.94 18.27 -10.06
N GLY A 65 -4.12 17.83 -11.32
CA GLY A 65 -5.43 17.55 -11.89
C GLY A 65 -6.08 16.34 -11.20
N PHE A 66 -5.31 15.26 -11.05
CA PHE A 66 -5.74 14.05 -10.37
C PHE A 66 -6.17 14.32 -8.92
N VAL A 67 -5.39 15.08 -8.14
CA VAL A 67 -5.71 15.40 -6.74
C VAL A 67 -7.05 16.13 -6.65
N ARG A 68 -7.29 17.12 -7.51
CA ARG A 68 -8.57 17.85 -7.53
C ARG A 68 -9.76 16.93 -7.84
N GLN A 69 -9.59 16.05 -8.83
CA GLN A 69 -10.61 15.08 -9.20
C GLN A 69 -10.84 14.04 -8.09
N ALA A 70 -9.80 13.47 -7.51
CA ALA A 70 -9.93 12.47 -6.46
C ALA A 70 -10.66 13.04 -5.23
N LEU A 71 -10.43 14.31 -4.87
CA LEU A 71 -11.13 14.97 -3.76
C LEU A 71 -12.66 15.13 -3.96
N SER A 72 -13.16 15.04 -5.19
CA SER A 72 -14.61 15.02 -5.46
C SER A 72 -15.25 13.64 -5.28
N HIS A 73 -14.46 12.57 -5.07
CA HIS A 73 -14.93 11.18 -4.99
C HIS A 73 -14.56 10.47 -3.67
N PRO A 74 -14.93 11.00 -2.49
CA PRO A 74 -14.66 10.35 -1.21
C PRO A 74 -15.28 8.95 -1.11
N GLU A 75 -16.44 8.71 -1.73
CA GLU A 75 -17.15 7.44 -1.75
C GLU A 75 -16.32 6.31 -2.38
N ALA A 76 -15.42 6.65 -3.31
CA ALA A 76 -14.53 5.73 -3.99
C ALA A 76 -13.13 5.64 -3.33
N GLY A 77 -12.89 6.35 -2.22
CA GLY A 77 -11.57 6.43 -1.59
C GLY A 77 -10.70 7.56 -2.14
N GLY A 78 -11.29 8.56 -2.80
CA GLY A 78 -10.55 9.61 -3.48
C GLY A 78 -9.75 10.55 -2.56
N VAL A 79 -10.19 10.75 -1.30
CA VAL A 79 -9.41 11.53 -0.33
C VAL A 79 -8.16 10.77 0.09
N PHE A 80 -8.25 9.43 0.23
CA PHE A 80 -7.07 8.59 0.46
C PHE A 80 -6.04 8.75 -0.68
N TYR A 81 -6.47 8.60 -1.94
CA TYR A 81 -5.58 8.76 -3.09
C TYR A 81 -4.95 10.16 -3.16
N ALA A 82 -5.74 11.22 -2.95
CA ALA A 82 -5.24 12.59 -2.93
C ALA A 82 -4.18 12.79 -1.84
N VAL A 83 -4.44 12.30 -0.61
CA VAL A 83 -3.49 12.37 0.51
C VAL A 83 -2.19 11.63 0.17
N GLN A 84 -2.26 10.44 -0.43
CA GLN A 84 -1.07 9.67 -0.80
C GLN A 84 -0.25 10.38 -1.90
N ALA A 85 -0.90 10.98 -2.89
CA ALA A 85 -0.24 11.79 -3.92
C ALA A 85 0.45 13.02 -3.32
N LEU A 86 -0.23 13.76 -2.44
CA LEU A 86 0.33 14.94 -1.77
C LEU A 86 1.53 14.59 -0.88
N ARG A 87 1.46 13.50 -0.12
CA ARG A 87 2.57 13.01 0.72
C ARG A 87 3.80 12.65 -0.10
N ARG A 88 3.61 12.02 -1.26
CA ARG A 88 4.69 11.71 -2.20
C ARG A 88 5.35 12.99 -2.71
N CYS A 89 4.54 13.99 -3.09
CA CYS A 89 5.04 15.28 -3.57
C CYS A 89 5.66 16.19 -2.49
N HIS A 90 5.33 15.99 -1.21
CA HIS A 90 5.90 16.78 -0.11
C HIS A 90 7.43 16.77 -0.11
N GLY A 91 8.05 15.59 -0.26
CA GLY A 91 9.51 15.45 -0.30
C GLY A 91 10.17 15.97 -1.57
N ILE A 92 9.40 16.23 -2.64
CA ILE A 92 9.90 16.76 -3.91
C ILE A 92 9.82 18.29 -3.93
N ALA A 93 8.76 18.87 -3.35
CA ALA A 93 8.58 20.32 -3.30
C ALA A 93 9.66 21.04 -2.46
N GLY A 94 10.22 20.34 -1.46
CA GLY A 94 11.33 20.86 -0.64
C GLY A 94 12.73 20.45 -1.11
N ALA A 95 12.82 19.52 -2.06
CA ALA A 95 14.09 19.17 -2.67
C ALA A 95 14.40 20.21 -3.76
N GLU A 96 14.95 21.36 -3.35
CA GLU A 96 15.77 22.13 -4.28
C GLU A 96 16.77 21.15 -4.89
N ALA A 97 16.99 21.28 -6.20
CA ALA A 97 17.88 20.41 -6.93
C ALA A 97 19.23 20.44 -6.22
N ALA A 98 19.48 19.47 -5.33
CA ALA A 98 20.76 19.21 -4.73
C ALA A 98 21.61 18.66 -5.87
N THR A 99 22.00 19.58 -6.74
CA THR A 99 22.68 19.32 -7.98
C THR A 99 24.10 18.92 -7.66
N ALA A 100 24.49 17.86 -8.36
CA ALA A 100 25.72 17.82 -9.12
C ALA A 100 27.00 17.42 -8.38
N GLY A 101 26.95 16.25 -7.73
CA GLY A 101 28.09 15.33 -7.71
C GLY A 101 27.73 14.01 -8.38
N ALA A 102 28.33 13.68 -9.52
CA ALA A 102 28.37 12.33 -10.14
C ALA A 102 27.06 11.56 -10.44
N ALA A 103 25.86 12.16 -10.40
CA ALA A 103 24.62 11.44 -10.77
C ALA A 103 24.63 11.00 -12.25
N SER A 104 24.14 9.79 -12.55
CA SER A 104 24.00 9.27 -13.92
C SER A 104 22.94 10.07 -14.72
N GLY A 105 22.92 9.91 -16.05
CA GLY A 105 21.85 10.50 -16.88
C GLY A 105 20.45 10.01 -16.48
N GLU A 106 20.33 8.72 -16.16
CA GLU A 106 19.07 8.08 -15.74
C GLU A 106 18.56 8.62 -14.40
N ALA A 107 19.45 8.81 -13.42
CA ALA A 107 19.08 9.40 -12.13
C ALA A 107 18.50 10.81 -12.29
N ARG A 108 19.11 11.64 -13.16
CA ARG A 108 18.58 12.97 -13.47
C ARG A 108 17.21 12.90 -14.16
N ALA A 109 17.03 11.97 -15.09
CA ALA A 109 15.75 11.77 -15.77
C ALA A 109 14.65 11.32 -14.79
N ALA A 110 14.93 10.39 -13.88
CA ALA A 110 13.97 9.97 -12.85
C ALA A 110 13.59 11.11 -11.90
N ALA A 111 14.57 11.92 -11.47
CA ALA A 111 14.31 13.11 -10.66
C ALA A 111 13.46 14.15 -11.39
N GLU A 112 13.68 14.33 -12.70
CA GLU A 112 12.83 15.17 -13.56
C GLU A 112 11.41 14.63 -13.64
N THR A 113 11.23 13.33 -13.87
CA THR A 113 9.90 12.70 -13.89
C THR A 113 9.16 12.92 -12.57
N LEU A 114 9.81 12.77 -11.42
CA LEU A 114 9.19 13.06 -10.11
C LEU A 114 8.76 14.54 -9.99
N ARG A 115 9.62 15.47 -10.42
CA ARG A 115 9.30 16.92 -10.42
C ARG A 115 8.13 17.23 -11.34
N GLN A 116 8.10 16.65 -12.54
CA GLN A 116 6.99 16.81 -13.48
C GLN A 116 5.69 16.25 -12.92
N ARG A 117 5.70 15.07 -12.30
CA ARG A 117 4.51 14.49 -11.65
C ARG A 117 3.94 15.38 -10.56
N CYS A 118 4.78 16.12 -9.84
CA CYS A 118 4.36 17.06 -8.80
C CYS A 118 4.14 18.50 -9.29
N ALA A 119 4.36 18.79 -10.57
CA ALA A 119 4.25 20.14 -11.10
C ALA A 119 2.83 20.70 -10.92
N GLY A 120 2.74 21.91 -10.36
CA GLY A 120 1.48 22.59 -10.04
C GLY A 120 0.96 22.36 -8.62
N LEU A 121 1.61 21.52 -7.82
CA LEU A 121 1.35 21.41 -6.38
C LEU A 121 2.33 22.31 -5.62
N SER A 122 1.81 23.22 -4.80
CA SER A 122 2.62 24.11 -3.99
C SER A 122 3.11 23.44 -2.69
N ALA A 123 4.05 24.11 -2.01
CA ALA A 123 4.44 23.73 -0.65
C ALA A 123 3.27 23.82 0.35
N GLU A 124 2.30 24.72 0.11
CA GLU A 124 1.09 24.81 0.92
C GLU A 124 0.18 23.59 0.70
N ASP A 125 0.01 23.16 -0.56
CA ASP A 125 -0.82 22.01 -0.92
C ASP A 125 -0.27 20.72 -0.30
N THR A 126 1.04 20.55 -0.35
CA THR A 126 1.75 19.37 0.13
C THR A 126 2.16 19.45 1.60
N GLY A 127 1.86 20.56 2.29
CA GLY A 127 2.23 20.74 3.70
C GLY A 127 1.44 19.83 4.65
N ASP A 128 2.10 19.34 5.70
CA ASP A 128 1.50 18.39 6.67
C ASP A 128 0.17 18.88 7.26
N ARG A 129 0.07 20.18 7.56
CA ARG A 129 -1.19 20.78 8.08
C ARG A 129 -2.33 20.71 7.07
N ARG A 130 -2.05 20.86 5.77
CA ARG A 130 -3.06 20.74 4.71
C ARG A 130 -3.47 19.28 4.55
N ILE A 131 -2.49 18.38 4.47
CA ILE A 131 -2.72 16.93 4.36
C ILE A 131 -3.54 16.41 5.55
N ALA A 132 -3.22 16.80 6.78
CA ALA A 132 -3.96 16.41 7.98
C ALA A 132 -5.41 16.92 7.96
N ARG A 133 -5.65 18.16 7.50
CA ARG A 133 -7.01 18.71 7.34
C ARG A 133 -7.82 17.95 6.29
N LEU A 134 -7.21 17.62 5.15
CA LEU A 134 -7.84 16.81 4.10
C LEU A 134 -8.17 15.42 4.62
N ALA A 135 -7.26 14.77 5.34
CA ALA A 135 -7.53 13.47 5.94
C ALA A 135 -8.68 13.52 6.96
N ALA A 136 -8.70 14.54 7.83
CA ALA A 136 -9.81 14.73 8.77
C ALA A 136 -11.15 14.95 8.04
N ASP A 137 -11.14 15.70 6.93
CA ASP A 137 -12.33 15.88 6.09
C ASP A 137 -12.80 14.60 5.41
N GLY A 138 -11.87 13.82 4.84
CA GLY A 138 -12.17 12.52 4.26
C GLY A 138 -12.83 11.56 5.25
N LEU A 139 -12.35 11.53 6.50
CA LEU A 139 -12.98 10.73 7.56
C LEU A 139 -14.41 11.18 7.87
N ARG A 140 -14.67 12.50 7.93
CA ARG A 140 -16.04 13.01 8.09
C ARG A 140 -16.94 12.65 6.92
N ARG A 141 -16.38 12.67 5.71
CA ARG A 141 -17.05 12.26 4.45
C ARG A 141 -17.09 10.74 4.25
N LYS A 142 -16.65 9.97 5.25
CA LYS A 142 -16.66 8.50 5.27
C LYS A 142 -15.87 7.87 4.10
N ASP A 143 -14.73 8.47 3.73
CA ASP A 143 -13.81 7.87 2.78
C ASP A 143 -13.35 6.48 3.29
N PRO A 144 -13.70 5.39 2.59
CA PRO A 144 -13.57 4.03 3.12
C PRO A 144 -12.11 3.56 3.16
N LEU A 145 -11.30 3.95 2.17
CA LEU A 145 -9.87 3.59 2.14
C LEU A 145 -9.11 4.34 3.24
N LEU A 146 -9.44 5.61 3.46
CA LEU A 146 -8.83 6.40 4.52
C LEU A 146 -9.23 5.90 5.91
N ALA A 147 -10.50 5.53 6.10
CA ALA A 147 -10.97 4.93 7.35
C ALA A 147 -10.25 3.61 7.64
N LEU A 148 -10.06 2.76 6.62
CA LEU A 148 -9.33 1.51 6.74
C LEU A 148 -7.83 1.73 7.05
N ALA A 149 -7.17 2.63 6.31
CA ALA A 149 -5.78 3.02 6.57
C ALA A 149 -5.57 3.59 7.99
N LEU A 150 -6.51 4.40 8.49
CA LEU A 150 -6.44 4.96 9.85
C LEU A 150 -6.61 3.88 10.92
N ARG A 151 -7.59 2.97 10.77
CA ARG A 151 -7.80 1.86 11.71
C ARG A 151 -6.56 0.97 11.78
N ALA A 152 -5.97 0.68 10.62
CA ALA A 152 -4.70 -0.04 10.49
C ALA A 152 -3.55 0.68 11.22
N GLY A 153 -3.37 1.98 10.98
CA GLY A 153 -2.30 2.77 11.59
C GLY A 153 -2.40 2.87 13.12
N LYS A 154 -3.60 3.12 13.67
CA LYS A 154 -3.81 3.18 15.13
C LYS A 154 -3.56 1.83 15.81
N SER A 155 -4.10 0.77 15.23
CA SER A 155 -4.07 -0.57 15.85
C SER A 155 -2.69 -1.23 15.76
N ALA A 156 -1.88 -0.88 14.75
CA ALA A 156 -0.50 -1.35 14.65
C ALA A 156 0.32 -1.13 15.93
N TYR A 157 -0.01 -0.08 16.69
CA TYR A 157 0.65 0.31 17.92
C TYR A 157 -0.19 0.05 19.18
N GLN A 158 -1.52 0.25 19.10
CA GLN A 158 -2.39 0.26 20.28
C GLN A 158 -3.09 -1.08 20.55
N ALA A 159 -3.22 -1.95 19.55
CA ALA A 159 -3.97 -3.20 19.64
C ALA A 159 -3.34 -4.29 18.74
N PRO A 160 -2.16 -4.84 19.12
CA PRO A 160 -1.44 -5.83 18.33
C PRO A 160 -2.26 -7.07 17.98
N GLU A 161 -3.21 -7.45 18.83
CA GLU A 161 -4.14 -8.58 18.61
C GLU A 161 -5.09 -8.36 17.41
N ARG A 162 -5.36 -7.10 17.05
CA ARG A 162 -6.20 -6.75 15.88
C ARG A 162 -5.42 -6.65 14.58
N ARG A 163 -4.09 -6.76 14.64
CA ARG A 163 -3.21 -6.58 13.49
C ARG A 163 -3.55 -7.53 12.36
N GLN A 164 -3.87 -8.78 12.68
CA GLN A 164 -4.21 -9.82 11.71
C GLN A 164 -5.55 -9.54 11.02
N SER A 165 -6.61 -9.28 11.77
CA SER A 165 -7.92 -8.94 11.17
C SER A 165 -7.83 -7.70 10.29
N LEU A 166 -7.02 -6.71 10.68
CA LEU A 166 -6.82 -5.50 9.88
C LEU A 166 -5.98 -5.75 8.62
N LEU A 167 -4.94 -6.58 8.70
CA LEU A 167 -4.24 -7.04 7.50
C LEU A 167 -5.24 -7.71 6.54
N PHE A 168 -6.17 -8.50 7.08
CA PHE A 168 -7.16 -9.18 6.24
C PHE A 168 -8.10 -8.19 5.56
N ASP A 169 -8.64 -7.21 6.30
CA ASP A 169 -9.48 -6.16 5.73
C ASP A 169 -8.74 -5.37 4.64
N LEU A 170 -7.46 -5.07 4.83
CA LEU A 170 -6.62 -4.34 3.86
C LEU A 170 -6.40 -5.14 2.58
N LEU A 171 -6.09 -6.43 2.71
CA LEU A 171 -5.88 -7.30 1.56
C LEU A 171 -7.19 -7.57 0.82
N ALA A 172 -8.30 -7.76 1.55
CA ALA A 172 -9.63 -7.95 0.98
C ALA A 172 -10.13 -6.71 0.21
N ALA A 173 -9.73 -5.51 0.63
CA ALA A 173 -10.05 -4.28 -0.12
C ALA A 173 -9.42 -4.25 -1.52
N GLY A 174 -8.34 -5.01 -1.76
CA GLY A 174 -7.71 -5.17 -3.07
C GLY A 174 -7.10 -3.90 -3.66
N ASP A 175 -7.04 -2.80 -2.90
CA ASP A 175 -6.49 -1.54 -3.38
C ASP A 175 -4.95 -1.55 -3.33
N PRO A 176 -4.25 -1.33 -4.45
CA PRO A 176 -2.80 -1.47 -4.49
C PRO A 176 -2.05 -0.43 -3.66
N LEU A 177 -2.56 0.81 -3.54
CA LEU A 177 -1.90 1.84 -2.73
C LEU A 177 -2.07 1.55 -1.24
N LEU A 178 -3.23 1.03 -0.85
CA LEU A 178 -3.48 0.56 0.51
C LEU A 178 -2.58 -0.63 0.88
N VAL A 179 -2.43 -1.58 -0.04
CA VAL A 179 -1.52 -2.73 0.15
C VAL A 179 -0.07 -2.25 0.29
N GLN A 180 0.37 -1.39 -0.62
CA GLN A 180 1.74 -0.85 -0.62
C GLN A 180 2.07 -0.08 0.66
N ASP A 181 1.23 0.87 1.04
CA ASP A 181 1.59 1.87 2.04
C ASP A 181 1.22 1.41 3.47
N VAL A 182 0.32 0.44 3.61
CA VAL A 182 -0.24 0.00 4.90
C VAL A 182 -0.09 -1.50 5.12
N ALA A 183 -0.61 -2.35 4.22
CA ALA A 183 -0.66 -3.81 4.45
C ALA A 183 0.73 -4.42 4.61
N THR A 184 1.70 -4.06 3.76
CA THR A 184 3.08 -4.58 3.85
C THR A 184 3.71 -4.31 5.21
N ARG A 185 3.44 -3.15 5.82
CA ARG A 185 3.96 -2.81 7.16
C ARG A 185 3.29 -3.64 8.26
N LEU A 186 2.01 -3.98 8.08
CA LEU A 186 1.26 -4.81 9.02
C LEU A 186 1.56 -6.30 8.89
N ALA A 187 1.93 -6.77 7.69
CA ALA A 187 2.23 -8.17 7.42
C ALA A 187 3.45 -8.69 8.20
N VAL A 188 4.41 -7.81 8.51
CA VAL A 188 5.54 -8.16 9.36
C VAL A 188 5.08 -8.33 10.81
N ARG A 189 5.44 -9.43 11.44
CA ARG A 189 5.16 -9.71 12.87
C ARG A 189 6.32 -10.43 13.53
N ALA A 190 6.35 -10.41 14.86
CA ALA A 190 7.24 -11.25 15.64
C ALA A 190 6.65 -12.67 15.75
N ASP A 191 7.48 -13.68 15.57
CA ASP A 191 7.14 -15.05 15.91
C ASP A 191 7.06 -15.21 17.44
N ALA A 192 6.03 -15.92 17.93
CA ALA A 192 5.75 -16.00 19.35
C ALA A 192 6.79 -16.82 20.13
N GLY A 193 7.45 -17.79 19.49
CA GLY A 193 8.46 -18.63 20.14
C GLY A 193 9.84 -18.01 20.12
N THR A 194 10.21 -17.37 19.02
CA THR A 194 11.59 -16.87 18.79
C THR A 194 11.74 -15.37 18.90
N GLY A 195 10.65 -14.60 18.90
CA GLY A 195 10.67 -13.14 18.81
C GLY A 195 11.18 -12.60 17.46
N THR A 196 11.53 -13.48 16.52
CA THR A 196 12.10 -13.09 15.23
C THR A 196 11.04 -12.42 14.37
N ARG A 197 11.41 -11.37 13.64
CA ARG A 197 10.50 -10.69 12.72
C ARG A 197 10.40 -11.41 11.38
N GLY A 198 9.19 -11.53 10.87
CA GLY A 198 8.91 -12.28 9.66
C GLY A 198 7.47 -12.09 9.19
N TYR A 199 7.11 -12.84 8.17
CA TYR A 199 5.75 -12.91 7.64
C TYR A 199 5.21 -14.32 7.89
N ARG A 200 3.89 -14.53 7.89
CA ARG A 200 3.38 -15.88 7.61
C ARG A 200 2.53 -15.89 6.37
N PHE A 201 2.63 -17.00 5.67
CA PHE A 201 1.84 -17.30 4.50
C PHE A 201 1.65 -18.82 4.42
N GLU A 202 0.42 -19.26 4.16
CA GLU A 202 0.03 -20.68 4.06
C GLU A 202 0.48 -21.50 5.30
N GLY A 203 0.35 -20.92 6.50
CA GLY A 203 0.74 -21.55 7.77
C GLY A 203 2.25 -21.59 8.05
N VAL A 204 3.10 -21.12 7.12
CA VAL A 204 4.55 -21.12 7.27
C VAL A 204 5.03 -19.74 7.72
N PHE A 205 5.93 -19.68 8.71
CA PHE A 205 6.62 -18.46 9.10
C PHE A 205 7.91 -18.27 8.29
N HIS A 206 8.09 -17.08 7.73
CA HIS A 206 9.23 -16.70 6.90
C HIS A 206 10.01 -15.58 7.62
N PRO A 207 11.13 -15.91 8.29
CA PRO A 207 11.97 -14.93 8.96
C PRO A 207 12.59 -13.93 7.98
N GLN A 208 12.48 -12.63 8.26
CA GLN A 208 13.09 -11.58 7.43
C GLN A 208 14.62 -11.72 7.34
N SER A 209 15.25 -12.30 8.36
CA SER A 209 16.71 -12.47 8.40
C SER A 209 17.23 -13.61 7.52
N GLN A 210 16.36 -14.49 7.02
CA GLN A 210 16.76 -15.69 6.29
C GLN A 210 16.34 -15.67 4.82
N ASP A 211 15.22 -15.03 4.50
CA ASP A 211 14.67 -15.03 3.14
C ASP A 211 13.98 -13.70 2.80
N ASP A 212 14.67 -12.88 2.01
CA ASP A 212 14.13 -11.62 1.47
C ASP A 212 13.01 -11.87 0.43
N GLY A 213 12.87 -13.10 -0.10
CA GLY A 213 11.91 -13.44 -1.15
C GLY A 213 10.46 -13.19 -0.75
N MET A 214 10.14 -13.37 0.53
CA MET A 214 8.82 -13.05 1.08
C MET A 214 8.53 -11.54 1.06
N GLU A 215 9.49 -10.72 1.47
CA GLU A 215 9.37 -9.26 1.42
C GLU A 215 9.26 -8.75 -0.03
N LEU A 216 10.07 -9.31 -0.93
CA LEU A 216 10.04 -8.98 -2.36
C LEU A 216 8.74 -9.44 -3.03
N ALA A 217 8.15 -10.55 -2.60
CA ALA A 217 6.83 -10.98 -3.08
C ALA A 217 5.73 -9.99 -2.64
N PHE A 218 5.75 -9.52 -1.39
CA PHE A 218 4.86 -8.46 -0.92
C PHE A 218 5.08 -7.14 -1.68
N TYR A 219 6.32 -6.79 -1.97
CA TYR A 219 6.67 -5.61 -2.76
C TYR A 219 6.06 -5.61 -4.17
N LEU A 220 5.85 -6.80 -4.76
CA LEU A 220 5.23 -6.97 -6.08
C LEU A 220 3.69 -6.97 -6.06
N LEU A 221 3.05 -7.19 -4.91
CA LEU A 221 1.59 -7.29 -4.81
C LEU A 221 0.84 -6.10 -5.42
N PRO A 222 1.22 -4.82 -5.17
CA PRO A 222 0.54 -3.68 -5.77
C PRO A 222 0.48 -3.73 -7.30
N CYS A 223 1.51 -4.29 -7.96
CA CYS A 223 1.55 -4.44 -9.41
C CYS A 223 0.49 -5.42 -9.90
N GLY A 224 0.37 -6.56 -9.22
CA GLY A 224 -0.66 -7.55 -9.49
C GLY A 224 -2.08 -7.04 -9.23
N LEU A 225 -2.22 -6.06 -8.36
CA LEU A 225 -3.47 -5.38 -8.04
C LEU A 225 -3.75 -4.17 -8.95
N GLY A 226 -2.88 -3.90 -9.93
CA GLY A 226 -3.11 -2.93 -11.01
C GLY A 226 -2.37 -1.60 -10.89
N LEU A 227 -1.46 -1.44 -9.92
CA LEU A 227 -0.54 -0.29 -9.91
C LEU A 227 0.43 -0.38 -11.09
N ASP A 228 0.68 0.75 -11.75
CA ASP A 228 1.75 0.82 -12.74
C ASP A 228 3.11 0.79 -12.02
N CYS A 229 3.74 -0.38 -12.06
CA CYS A 229 5.03 -0.66 -11.43
C CYS A 229 6.21 -0.52 -12.39
N THR A 230 6.07 0.28 -13.45
CA THR A 230 7.17 0.62 -14.36
C THR A 230 7.87 1.91 -13.91
N GLN A 231 9.10 2.12 -14.39
CA GLN A 231 9.87 3.34 -14.09
C GLN A 231 9.16 4.64 -14.55
N ALA A 232 8.17 4.56 -15.43
CA ALA A 232 7.41 5.72 -15.88
C ALA A 232 6.47 6.31 -14.81
N ALA A 233 5.98 5.48 -13.88
CA ALA A 233 4.94 5.87 -12.93
C ALA A 233 5.22 5.44 -11.49
N ASP A 234 6.01 4.39 -11.27
CA ASP A 234 6.26 3.84 -9.95
C ASP A 234 7.13 4.78 -9.12
N TRP A 235 6.56 5.27 -8.02
CA TRP A 235 7.22 6.24 -7.16
C TRP A 235 8.47 5.69 -6.47
N ASP A 236 8.48 4.40 -6.09
CA ASP A 236 9.62 3.79 -5.40
C ASP A 236 10.80 3.60 -6.37
N LEU A 237 10.54 3.11 -7.58
CA LEU A 237 11.58 2.97 -8.61
C LEU A 237 12.15 4.33 -9.02
N LEU A 238 11.29 5.33 -9.26
CA LEU A 238 11.71 6.69 -9.58
C LEU A 238 12.54 7.30 -8.45
N ALA A 239 12.10 7.17 -7.19
CA ALA A 239 12.82 7.70 -6.05
C ALA A 239 14.18 7.00 -5.87
N ARG A 240 14.25 5.67 -5.99
CA ARG A 240 15.52 4.93 -5.92
C ARG A 240 16.50 5.39 -6.99
N CYS A 241 16.06 5.41 -8.24
CA CYS A 241 16.88 5.85 -9.37
C CYS A 241 17.35 7.30 -9.20
N ALA A 242 16.45 8.20 -8.81
CA ALA A 242 16.78 9.61 -8.56
C ALA A 242 17.81 9.81 -7.43
N ASN A 243 17.85 8.89 -6.46
CA ASN A 243 18.83 8.88 -5.36
C ASN A 243 20.12 8.12 -5.70
N GLY A 244 20.34 7.76 -6.97
CA GLY A 244 21.58 7.09 -7.43
C GLY A 244 21.65 5.60 -7.10
N PHE A 245 20.54 5.00 -6.68
CA PHE A 245 20.42 3.54 -6.63
C PHE A 245 20.11 2.99 -8.03
N GLU A 246 19.85 1.69 -8.12
CA GLU A 246 19.53 1.01 -9.37
C GLU A 246 18.27 1.59 -10.05
N CYS A 247 18.41 1.89 -11.33
CA CYS A 247 17.34 2.36 -12.20
C CYS A 247 16.70 1.18 -12.94
N ALA A 248 15.84 0.43 -12.25
CA ALA A 248 15.13 -0.70 -12.84
C ALA A 248 13.93 -0.24 -13.68
N ALA A 249 13.69 -0.91 -14.81
CA ALA A 249 12.56 -0.60 -15.70
C ALA A 249 11.20 -0.98 -15.10
N SER A 250 11.16 -1.98 -14.21
CA SER A 250 10.00 -2.41 -13.46
C SER A 250 10.36 -2.95 -12.07
N ARG A 251 9.36 -3.14 -11.20
CA ARG A 251 9.59 -3.79 -9.90
C ARG A 251 10.07 -5.23 -10.06
N GLN A 252 9.66 -5.93 -11.11
CA GLN A 252 10.11 -7.28 -11.42
C GLN A 252 11.59 -7.29 -11.80
N ASP A 253 12.03 -6.34 -12.63
CA ASP A 253 13.44 -6.20 -13.00
C ASP A 253 14.30 -5.88 -11.78
N TYR A 254 13.80 -5.01 -10.88
CA TYR A 254 14.45 -4.74 -9.60
C TYR A 254 14.60 -6.01 -8.75
N VAL A 255 13.51 -6.78 -8.59
CA VAL A 255 13.54 -8.03 -7.82
C VAL A 255 14.51 -9.04 -8.44
N GLN A 256 14.55 -9.15 -9.76
CA GLN A 256 15.49 -10.01 -10.48
C GLN A 256 16.95 -9.57 -10.22
N ALA A 257 17.24 -8.28 -10.30
CA ALA A 257 18.58 -7.75 -10.04
C ALA A 257 19.04 -7.97 -8.60
N VAL A 258 18.17 -7.73 -7.62
CA VAL A 258 18.45 -7.97 -6.19
C VAL A 258 18.78 -9.45 -5.92
N LEU A 259 18.15 -10.37 -6.65
CA LEU A 259 18.27 -11.81 -6.44
C LEU A 259 19.27 -12.50 -7.39
N ARG A 260 19.98 -11.76 -8.25
CA ARG A 260 20.84 -12.31 -9.31
C ARG A 260 21.92 -13.28 -8.80
N ASP A 261 22.42 -13.04 -7.59
CA ASP A 261 23.49 -13.84 -6.98
C ASP A 261 22.95 -15.03 -6.15
N ARG A 262 21.64 -15.32 -6.22
CA ARG A 262 20.97 -16.40 -5.47
C ARG A 262 20.22 -17.33 -6.43
N PRO A 263 20.83 -18.45 -6.87
CA PRO A 263 20.21 -19.36 -7.82
C PRO A 263 18.78 -19.81 -7.44
N GLY A 264 17.85 -19.66 -8.38
CA GLY A 264 16.44 -20.01 -8.22
C GLY A 264 15.63 -19.10 -7.30
N ALA A 265 16.23 -18.07 -6.69
CA ALA A 265 15.52 -17.22 -5.72
C ALA A 265 14.48 -16.33 -6.40
N TYR A 266 14.75 -15.87 -7.61
CA TYR A 266 13.80 -15.09 -8.40
C TYR A 266 12.54 -15.90 -8.70
N GLU A 267 12.69 -17.12 -9.20
CA GLU A 267 11.58 -18.02 -9.54
C GLU A 267 10.74 -18.37 -8.31
N ARG A 268 11.39 -18.65 -7.16
CA ARG A 268 10.71 -18.89 -5.88
C ARG A 268 9.92 -17.66 -5.42
N THR A 269 10.51 -16.47 -5.52
CA THR A 269 9.86 -15.19 -5.18
C THR A 269 8.65 -14.92 -6.07
N MET A 270 8.79 -15.14 -7.38
CA MET A 270 7.68 -14.97 -8.33
C MET A 270 6.56 -16.00 -8.12
N ALA A 271 6.90 -17.24 -7.76
CA ALA A 271 5.90 -18.25 -7.38
C ALA A 271 5.14 -17.84 -6.11
N LEU A 272 5.85 -17.32 -5.10
CA LEU A 272 5.23 -16.81 -3.88
C LEU A 272 4.31 -15.61 -4.16
N TYR A 273 4.78 -14.62 -4.92
CA TYR A 273 3.98 -13.47 -5.37
C TYR A 273 2.69 -13.91 -6.07
N ARG A 274 2.76 -14.85 -7.01
CA ARG A 274 1.57 -15.35 -7.72
C ARG A 274 0.57 -16.01 -6.78
N ARG A 275 1.04 -16.82 -5.82
CA ARG A 275 0.16 -17.47 -4.82
C ARG A 275 -0.50 -16.45 -3.90
N MET A 276 0.24 -15.44 -3.44
CA MET A 276 -0.32 -14.36 -2.62
C MET A 276 -1.37 -13.55 -3.40
N LEU A 277 -1.07 -13.21 -4.65
CA LEU A 277 -2.00 -12.48 -5.50
C LEU A 277 -3.28 -13.28 -5.77
N ASP A 278 -3.13 -14.58 -6.03
CA ASP A 278 -4.26 -15.51 -6.16
C ASP A 278 -5.08 -15.56 -4.88
N ALA A 279 -4.45 -15.70 -3.72
CA ALA A 279 -5.12 -15.71 -2.43
C ALA A 279 -5.94 -14.42 -2.19
N ILE A 280 -5.40 -13.25 -2.57
CA ILE A 280 -6.11 -11.97 -2.49
C ILE A 280 -7.32 -11.95 -3.44
N ARG A 281 -7.11 -12.32 -4.71
CA ARG A 281 -8.17 -12.29 -5.74
C ARG A 281 -9.29 -13.30 -5.50
N THR A 282 -8.97 -14.43 -4.87
CA THR A 282 -9.93 -15.51 -4.55
C THR A 282 -10.50 -15.38 -3.14
N GLY A 283 -10.14 -14.33 -2.39
CA GLY A 283 -10.65 -14.10 -1.03
C GLY A 283 -10.09 -15.06 0.04
N ARG A 284 -9.06 -15.87 -0.27
CA ARG A 284 -8.35 -16.74 0.69
C ARG A 284 -7.39 -15.94 1.57
N ILE A 285 -7.91 -14.91 2.21
CA ILE A 285 -7.13 -13.95 3.00
C ILE A 285 -6.58 -14.58 4.29
N ASP A 286 -7.22 -15.65 4.76
CA ASP A 286 -6.72 -16.53 5.82
C ASP A 286 -5.37 -17.19 5.50
N ALA A 287 -4.97 -17.26 4.22
CA ALA A 287 -3.62 -17.68 3.85
C ALA A 287 -2.52 -16.79 4.45
N PHE A 288 -2.83 -15.58 4.90
CA PHE A 288 -1.88 -14.67 5.54
C PHE A 288 -1.88 -14.77 7.08
N ALA A 289 -2.60 -15.76 7.63
CA ALA A 289 -2.78 -15.99 9.07
C ALA A 289 -1.53 -16.41 9.82
#